data_AF-G9KI40-F1
#
_entry.id   AF-G9KI40-F1
#
_cell.length_a   1.000
_cell.length_b   1.000
_cell.length_c   1.000
_cell.angle_alpha   90.00
_cell.angle_beta   90.00
_cell.angle_gamma   90.00
#
_symmetry.space_group_name_H-M   'P 1'
#
loop_
_entity.id
_entity.type
_entity.pdbx_description
1 polymer ?
#
loop_
_entity_poly.entity_id
_entity_poly.type
_entity_poly.pdbx_seq_one_letter_code
_entity_poly.pdbx_strand_id
1 'polypeptide(L)'
;EFPRRLKGDDLGQKVLFRDHHMRGWSYKCVEKSDLKYPLIHGQGRQARLLGTLAVSRGLGDHQLRVLDTNIQLKPFLLSVPQVTVLDVDQLELQEEDVVVMATDGLWDVLSNEQVAQLVRSFLPGNREDPHRFSELAQ
;
A
#
# COMPACT_ATOMS: atom_id res chain seq x y z
N GLU A 1 -1.10 -21.66 -11.37
CA GLU A 1 -0.35 -21.18 -10.19
C GLU A 1 0.78 -22.14 -9.88
N PHE A 2 1.96 -21.61 -9.58
CA PHE A 2 3.12 -22.40 -9.15
C PHE A 2 3.23 -22.34 -7.62
N PRO A 3 3.69 -23.40 -6.93
CA PRO A 3 3.79 -23.43 -5.47
C PRO A 3 4.88 -22.48 -4.94
N ARG A 4 5.80 -22.05 -5.80
CA ARG A 4 6.85 -21.07 -5.52
C ARG A 4 7.12 -20.23 -6.74
N ARG A 5 7.83 -19.12 -6.56
CA ARG A 5 8.38 -18.33 -7.66
C ARG A 5 9.40 -19.17 -8.46
N LEU A 6 9.24 -19.13 -9.77
CA LEU A 6 10.19 -19.73 -10.71
C LEU A 6 11.31 -18.73 -11.03
N LYS A 7 12.53 -19.25 -11.17
CA LYS A 7 13.76 -18.52 -11.50
C LYS A 7 14.28 -18.95 -12.87
N GLY A 8 15.30 -18.27 -13.37
CA GLY A 8 15.94 -18.61 -14.66
C GLY A 8 16.38 -20.07 -14.74
N ASP A 9 16.91 -20.61 -13.64
CA ASP A 9 17.39 -21.99 -13.54
C ASP A 9 16.26 -23.05 -13.66
N ASP A 10 15.00 -22.64 -13.45
CA ASP A 10 13.85 -23.53 -13.61
C ASP A 10 13.44 -23.69 -15.08
N LEU A 11 13.97 -22.88 -16.00
CA LEU A 11 13.57 -22.90 -17.41
C LEU A 11 13.82 -24.28 -18.04
N GLY A 12 12.78 -24.86 -18.64
CA GLY A 12 12.83 -26.21 -19.21
C GLY A 12 12.74 -27.36 -18.19
N GLN A 13 12.70 -27.07 -16.89
CA GLN A 13 12.47 -28.08 -15.85
C GLN A 13 10.98 -28.42 -15.75
N LYS A 14 10.68 -29.65 -15.33
CA LYS A 14 9.31 -30.04 -14.97
C LYS A 14 9.03 -29.63 -13.53
N VAL A 15 8.02 -28.78 -13.35
CA VAL A 15 7.58 -28.31 -12.03
C VAL A 15 6.09 -28.57 -11.82
N LEU A 16 5.69 -28.66 -10.56
CA LEU A 16 4.27 -28.72 -10.19
C LEU A 16 3.59 -27.39 -10.49
N PHE A 17 2.40 -27.47 -11.07
CA PHE A 17 1.56 -26.35 -11.45
C PHE A 17 0.08 -26.71 -11.20
N ARG A 18 -0.71 -25.72 -10.81
CA ARG A 18 -2.16 -25.81 -10.69
C ARG A 18 -2.81 -25.00 -11.81
N ASP A 19 -3.61 -25.63 -12.64
CA ASP A 19 -4.29 -24.97 -13.75
C ASP A 19 -5.50 -24.14 -13.30
N HIS A 20 -6.14 -23.46 -14.26
CA HIS A 20 -7.34 -22.65 -14.00
C HIS A 20 -8.56 -23.49 -13.62
N HIS A 21 -8.54 -24.81 -13.82
CA HIS A 21 -9.63 -25.70 -13.42
C HIS A 21 -9.54 -26.10 -11.94
N MET A 22 -8.43 -25.77 -11.25
CA MET A 22 -8.24 -25.94 -9.80
C MET A 22 -8.39 -27.39 -9.28
N ARG A 23 -8.37 -28.40 -10.17
CA ARG A 23 -8.54 -29.83 -9.85
C ARG A 23 -7.21 -30.52 -9.50
N GLY A 24 -6.47 -29.97 -8.54
CA GLY A 24 -5.22 -30.55 -8.04
C GLY A 24 -3.97 -30.09 -8.79
N TRP A 25 -2.88 -30.85 -8.64
CA TRP A 25 -1.55 -30.52 -9.18
C TRP A 25 -1.23 -31.34 -10.43
N SER A 26 -0.65 -30.69 -11.44
CA SER A 26 -0.10 -31.31 -12.64
C SER A 26 1.34 -30.87 -12.85
N TYR A 27 2.06 -31.52 -13.78
CA TYR A 27 3.40 -31.11 -14.16
C TYR A 27 3.36 -30.28 -15.44
N LYS A 28 4.07 -29.15 -15.43
CA LYS A 28 4.33 -28.32 -16.62
C LYS A 28 5.84 -28.17 -16.81
N CYS A 29 6.28 -28.14 -18.07
CA CYS A 29 7.62 -27.71 -18.42
C CYS A 29 7.68 -26.18 -18.38
N VAL A 30 8.60 -25.61 -17.59
CA VAL A 30 8.67 -24.16 -17.39
C VAL A 30 9.07 -23.45 -18.68
N GLU A 31 8.25 -22.47 -19.08
CA GLU A 31 8.46 -21.61 -20.23
C GLU A 31 8.92 -20.21 -19.78
N LYS A 32 9.47 -19.41 -20.70
CA LYS A 32 9.88 -18.03 -20.40
C LYS A 32 8.72 -17.16 -19.89
N SER A 33 7.49 -17.44 -20.35
CA SER A 33 6.26 -16.78 -19.89
C SER A 33 5.96 -17.05 -18.42
N ASP A 34 6.34 -18.22 -17.90
CA ASP A 34 6.12 -18.60 -16.50
C ASP A 34 7.10 -17.91 -15.54
N LEU A 35 8.20 -17.37 -16.06
CA LEU A 35 9.19 -16.59 -15.31
C LEU A 35 8.80 -15.11 -15.13
N LYS A 36 7.65 -14.69 -15.68
CA LYS A 36 7.19 -13.31 -15.56
C LYS A 36 6.93 -12.95 -14.10
N TYR A 37 7.44 -11.80 -13.69
CA TYR A 37 7.22 -11.28 -12.35
C TYR A 37 5.79 -10.72 -12.24
N PRO A 38 4.95 -11.18 -11.30
CA PRO A 38 3.62 -10.61 -11.12
C PRO A 38 3.72 -9.17 -10.64
N LEU A 39 3.01 -8.24 -11.30
CA LEU A 39 3.07 -6.82 -10.96
C LEU A 39 2.66 -6.57 -9.51
N ILE A 40 1.64 -7.28 -9.01
CA ILE A 40 1.19 -7.24 -7.63
C ILE A 40 1.36 -8.63 -7.03
N HIS A 41 2.08 -8.70 -5.91
CA HIS A 41 2.32 -9.93 -5.18
C HIS A 41 1.69 -9.85 -3.78
N GLY A 42 0.98 -10.89 -3.34
CA GLY A 42 0.25 -10.89 -2.07
C GLY A 42 -1.17 -10.32 -2.18
N GLN A 43 -1.87 -10.25 -1.05
CA GLN A 43 -3.25 -9.77 -0.95
C GLN A 43 -3.43 -8.86 0.26
N GLY A 44 -4.42 -7.95 0.20
CA GLY A 44 -4.72 -7.01 1.27
C GLY A 44 -3.51 -6.18 1.69
N ARG A 45 -3.28 -6.03 3.00
CA ARG A 45 -2.14 -5.27 3.57
C ARG A 45 -0.76 -5.85 3.24
N GLN A 46 -0.70 -7.10 2.79
CA GLN A 46 0.54 -7.75 2.36
C GLN A 46 0.80 -7.62 0.86
N ALA A 47 -0.05 -6.91 0.12
CA ALA A 47 0.19 -6.65 -1.29
C ALA A 47 1.46 -5.81 -1.49
N ARG A 48 2.28 -6.19 -2.47
CA ARG A 48 3.55 -5.54 -2.81
C ARG A 48 3.68 -5.39 -4.32
N LEU A 49 4.00 -4.17 -4.77
CA LEU A 49 4.42 -3.87 -6.13
C LEU A 49 5.71 -4.61 -6.43
N LEU A 50 5.66 -5.54 -7.39
CA LEU A 50 6.73 -6.44 -7.77
C LEU A 50 7.39 -7.10 -6.55
N GLY A 51 6.59 -7.47 -5.54
CA GLY A 51 7.08 -8.10 -4.31
C GLY A 51 8.03 -7.22 -3.48
N THR A 52 8.14 -5.92 -3.76
CA THR A 52 9.13 -5.02 -3.16
C THR A 52 8.48 -3.91 -2.34
N LEU A 53 7.67 -3.05 -2.95
CA LEU A 53 7.07 -1.88 -2.28
C LEU A 53 5.62 -2.13 -1.86
N ALA A 54 5.20 -1.67 -0.69
CA ALA A 54 3.81 -1.73 -0.23
C ALA A 54 2.91 -0.61 -0.78
N VAL A 55 3.43 0.19 -1.72
CA VAL A 55 2.76 1.36 -2.29
C VAL A 55 2.78 1.32 -3.82
N SER A 56 1.78 1.94 -4.44
CA SER A 56 1.68 2.10 -5.91
C SER A 56 2.05 3.52 -6.38
N ARG A 57 2.19 4.46 -5.44
CA ARG A 57 2.60 5.83 -5.69
C ARG A 57 3.72 6.23 -4.72
N GLY A 58 4.66 7.02 -5.21
CA GLY A 58 5.80 7.46 -4.41
C GLY A 58 6.77 8.36 -5.19
N LEU A 59 7.35 9.31 -4.46
CA LEU A 59 8.48 10.09 -4.93
C LEU A 59 9.78 9.33 -4.63
N GLY A 60 10.83 9.53 -5.44
CA GLY A 60 12.08 8.79 -5.27
C GLY A 60 12.08 7.41 -5.93
N ASP A 61 12.80 6.45 -5.34
CA ASP A 61 12.96 5.05 -5.78
C ASP A 61 13.54 4.84 -7.20
N HIS A 62 14.22 5.85 -7.75
CA HIS A 62 14.77 5.80 -9.11
C HIS A 62 15.80 4.68 -9.33
N GLN A 63 16.53 4.31 -8.29
CA GLN A 63 17.56 3.27 -8.35
C GLN A 63 17.08 1.93 -7.80
N LEU A 64 15.85 1.86 -7.27
CA LEU A 64 15.33 0.66 -6.64
C LEU A 64 15.04 -0.41 -7.70
N ARG A 65 15.49 -1.63 -7.43
CA ARG A 65 15.32 -2.80 -8.28
C ARG A 65 14.60 -3.90 -7.53
N VAL A 66 13.85 -4.70 -8.28
CA VAL A 66 13.20 -5.89 -7.74
C VAL A 66 14.26 -6.93 -7.40
N LEU A 67 14.15 -7.54 -6.21
CA LEU A 67 15.14 -8.48 -5.67
C LEU A 67 15.48 -9.60 -6.67
N ASP A 68 16.78 -9.82 -6.85
CA ASP A 68 17.38 -10.79 -7.77
C ASP A 68 16.99 -10.58 -9.25
N THR A 69 16.70 -9.35 -9.68
CA THR A 69 16.40 -9.03 -11.07
C THR A 69 17.03 -7.71 -11.53
N ASN A 70 17.05 -7.50 -12.85
CA ASN A 70 17.40 -6.21 -13.46
C ASN A 70 16.18 -5.28 -13.68
N ILE A 71 15.02 -5.62 -13.10
CA ILE A 71 13.80 -4.83 -13.26
C ILE A 71 13.88 -3.62 -12.34
N GLN A 72 13.86 -2.42 -12.91
CA GLN A 72 13.73 -1.17 -12.16
C GLN A 72 12.27 -0.98 -11.73
N LEU A 73 12.06 -0.52 -10.49
CA LEU A 73 10.73 -0.31 -9.93
C LEU A 73 10.07 0.98 -10.39
N LYS A 74 10.86 2.04 -10.63
CA LYS A 74 10.32 3.38 -10.88
C LYS A 74 9.28 3.46 -12.01
N PRO A 75 9.43 2.76 -13.16
CA PRO A 75 8.41 2.77 -14.21
C PRO A 75 7.02 2.27 -13.77
N PHE A 76 6.93 1.54 -12.66
CA PHE A 76 5.69 1.00 -12.11
C PHE A 76 5.18 1.77 -10.87
N LEU A 77 5.90 2.80 -10.43
CA LEU A 77 5.58 3.61 -9.25
C LEU A 77 5.23 5.04 -9.68
N LEU A 78 3.95 5.42 -9.55
CA LEU A 78 3.49 6.74 -9.97
C LEU A 78 4.00 7.84 -9.03
N SER A 79 4.62 8.89 -9.59
CA SER A 79 4.99 10.10 -8.85
C SER A 79 3.92 11.21 -8.96
N VAL A 80 2.74 10.88 -9.49
CA VAL A 80 1.65 11.84 -9.68
C VAL A 80 0.71 11.79 -8.48
N PRO A 81 0.45 12.92 -7.80
CA PRO A 81 -0.48 12.96 -6.68
C PRO A 81 -1.92 12.78 -7.13
N GLN A 82 -2.79 12.40 -6.20
CA GLN A 82 -4.23 12.57 -6.36
C GLN A 82 -4.60 13.89 -5.68
N VAL A 83 -5.27 14.77 -6.42
CA VAL A 83 -5.61 16.12 -5.96
C VAL A 83 -7.12 16.21 -5.78
N THR A 84 -7.55 16.60 -4.58
CA THR A 84 -8.93 16.95 -4.26
C THR A 84 -8.93 18.40 -3.81
N VAL A 85 -9.81 19.21 -4.41
CA VAL A 85 -9.98 20.62 -4.05
C VAL A 85 -11.24 20.74 -3.20
N LEU A 86 -11.11 21.38 -2.03
CA LEU A 86 -12.22 21.68 -1.14
C LEU A 86 -12.42 23.18 -1.13
N ASP A 87 -13.65 23.62 -1.37
CA ASP A 87 -14.03 25.02 -1.25
C ASP A 87 -14.33 25.32 0.22
N VAL A 88 -13.40 26.01 0.88
CA VAL A 88 -13.48 26.32 2.31
C VAL A 88 -14.59 27.32 2.61
N ASP A 89 -14.91 28.21 1.67
CA ASP A 89 -15.94 29.23 1.85
C ASP A 89 -17.36 28.62 1.90
N GLN A 90 -17.51 27.37 1.43
CA GLN A 90 -18.75 26.61 1.51
C GLN A 90 -18.90 25.81 2.81
N LEU A 91 -17.89 25.83 3.70
CA LEU A 91 -17.88 25.07 4.95
C LEU A 91 -18.13 26.01 6.15
N GLU A 92 -19.05 25.63 7.04
CA GLU A 92 -19.28 26.34 8.30
C GLU A 92 -18.29 25.88 9.39
N LEU A 93 -17.01 26.22 9.22
CA LEU A 93 -15.93 25.77 10.10
C LEU A 93 -15.95 26.44 11.48
N GLN A 94 -15.71 25.64 12.52
CA GLN A 94 -15.48 26.05 13.91
C GLN A 94 -14.00 25.95 14.29
N GLU A 95 -13.61 26.53 15.43
CA GLU A 95 -12.22 26.46 15.94
C GLU A 95 -11.75 25.03 16.21
N GLU A 96 -12.68 24.10 16.48
CA GLU A 96 -12.37 22.67 16.70
C GLU A 96 -12.32 21.83 15.42
N ASP A 97 -12.67 22.40 14.26
CA ASP A 97 -12.61 21.66 12.99
C ASP A 97 -11.16 21.60 12.50
N VAL A 98 -10.60 20.40 12.54
CA VAL A 98 -9.19 20.14 12.19
C VAL A 98 -9.05 19.17 11.04
N VAL A 99 -7.96 19.32 10.30
CA VAL A 99 -7.52 18.32 9.32
C VAL A 99 -6.54 17.37 10.00
N VAL A 100 -6.89 16.09 10.06
CA VAL A 100 -5.98 15.06 10.60
C VAL A 100 -5.12 14.50 9.48
N MET A 101 -3.80 14.58 9.64
CA MET A 101 -2.81 13.99 8.74
C MET A 101 -1.90 13.06 9.53
N ALA A 102 -1.77 11.81 9.08
CA ALA A 102 -0.88 10.84 9.68
C ALA A 102 -0.40 9.82 8.64
N THR A 103 0.69 9.13 8.95
CA THR A 103 1.18 7.98 8.18
C THR A 103 0.30 6.75 8.43
N ASP A 104 0.52 5.70 7.63
CA ASP A 104 -0.17 4.41 7.76
C ASP A 104 -0.14 3.80 9.17
N GLY A 105 0.91 4.06 9.96
CA GLY A 105 1.01 3.58 11.33
C GLY A 105 -0.20 3.91 12.23
N LEU A 106 -0.83 5.09 12.08
CA LEU A 106 -2.06 5.43 12.79
C LEU A 106 -3.27 4.68 12.20
N TRP A 107 -3.40 4.73 10.88
CA TRP A 107 -4.56 4.20 10.14
C TRP A 107 -4.58 2.67 10.08
N ASP A 108 -3.47 2.02 10.39
CA ASP A 108 -3.38 0.56 10.53
C ASP A 108 -4.14 0.06 11.75
N VAL A 109 -4.32 0.91 12.78
CA VAL A 109 -4.93 0.56 14.07
C VAL A 109 -6.24 1.29 14.34
N LEU A 110 -6.45 2.49 13.80
CA LEU A 110 -7.67 3.29 14.02
C LEU A 110 -8.39 3.61 12.71
N SER A 111 -9.72 3.56 12.75
CA SER A 111 -10.57 4.03 11.65
C SER A 111 -10.73 5.56 11.66
N ASN A 112 -11.18 6.10 10.53
CA ASN A 112 -11.51 7.53 10.39
C ASN A 112 -12.51 7.99 11.45
N GLU A 113 -13.52 7.18 11.74
CA GLU A 113 -14.58 7.47 12.72
C GLU A 113 -14.03 7.49 14.14
N GLN A 114 -13.14 6.55 14.48
CA GLN A 114 -12.51 6.50 15.80
C GLN A 114 -11.64 7.74 16.04
N VAL A 115 -10.83 8.11 15.05
CA VAL A 115 -10.00 9.33 15.11
C VAL A 115 -10.89 10.57 15.22
N ALA A 116 -11.92 10.69 14.38
CA ALA A 116 -12.84 11.83 14.42
C ALA A 116 -13.56 11.95 15.77
N GLN A 117 -13.96 10.83 16.37
CA GLN A 117 -14.59 10.82 17.68
C GLN A 117 -13.61 11.27 18.78
N LEU A 118 -12.36 10.81 18.72
CA LEU A 118 -11.32 11.21 19.67
C LEU A 118 -11.13 12.73 19.62
N VAL A 119 -10.92 13.29 18.42
CA VAL A 119 -10.77 14.74 18.20
C VAL A 119 -11.97 15.52 18.77
N ARG A 120 -13.21 15.12 18.41
CA ARG A 120 -14.45 15.77 18.86
C ARG A 120 -14.69 15.66 20.36
N SER A 121 -14.13 14.64 21.02
CA SER A 121 -14.22 14.50 22.47
C SER A 121 -13.14 15.30 23.19
N PHE A 122 -11.94 15.39 22.62
CA PHE A 122 -10.77 15.98 23.25
C PHE A 122 -10.78 17.51 23.15
N LEU A 123 -11.00 18.08 21.96
CA LEU A 123 -10.84 19.53 21.77
C LEU A 123 -11.84 20.37 22.57
N PRO A 124 -13.15 20.06 22.60
CA PRO A 124 -14.11 20.84 23.39
C PRO A 124 -13.85 20.74 24.90
N GLY A 125 -13.37 19.58 25.38
CA GLY A 125 -13.07 19.35 26.79
C GLY A 125 -11.82 20.09 27.28
N ASN A 126 -10.92 20.46 26.38
CA ASN A 126 -9.63 21.07 26.69
C ASN A 126 -9.50 22.51 26.14
N ARG A 127 -10.61 23.23 25.93
CA ARG A 127 -10.61 24.58 25.34
C ARG A 127 -9.71 25.59 26.06
N GLU A 128 -9.60 25.49 27.37
CA GLU A 128 -8.77 26.41 28.17
C GLU A 128 -7.27 26.11 28.08
N ASP A 129 -6.88 24.93 27.57
CA ASP A 129 -5.47 24.60 27.37
C ASP A 129 -4.98 25.13 26.01
N PRO A 130 -4.00 26.06 25.97
CA PRO A 130 -3.41 26.52 24.72
C PRO A 130 -2.62 25.43 23.99
N HIS A 131 -2.25 24.33 24.65
CA HIS A 131 -1.47 23.23 24.08
C HIS A 131 -2.30 22.06 23.58
N ARG A 132 -3.64 22.11 23.71
CA ARG A 132 -4.57 21.02 23.38
C ARG A 132 -4.35 20.39 22.00
N PHE A 133 -4.01 21.17 20.98
CA PHE A 133 -3.76 20.64 19.63
C PHE A 133 -2.44 19.86 19.54
N SER A 134 -1.42 20.30 20.29
CA SER A 134 -0.13 19.60 20.37
C SER A 134 -0.25 18.32 21.20
N GLU A 135 -1.05 18.34 22.27
CA GLU A 135 -1.33 17.16 23.09
C GLU A 135 -2.15 16.12 22.32
N LEU A 136 -3.19 16.54 21.58
CA LEU A 136 -3.99 15.66 20.73
C LEU A 136 -3.17 14.94 19.65
N ALA A 137 -2.08 15.54 19.19
CA ALA A 137 -1.23 15.00 18.13
C ALA A 137 -0.13 14.03 18.64
N GLN A 138 0.03 13.89 19.96
CA GLN A 138 1.00 12.96 20.59
C GLN A 138 0.40 11.57 20.78
#